data_AF-A0A5C4MWD1-F1
#
_entry.id   AF-A0A5C4MWD1-F1
#
_cell.length_a   1.000
_cell.length_b   1.000
_cell.length_c   1.000
_cell.angle_alpha   90.00
_cell.angle_beta   90.00
_cell.angle_gamma   90.00
#
_symmetry.space_group_name_H-M   'P 1'
#
loop_
_entity.id
_entity.type
_entity.pdbx_description
1 polymer ?
#
loop_
_entity_poly.entity_id
_entity_poly.type
_entity_poly.pdbx_seq_one_letter_code
_entity_poly.pdbx_strand_id
1 'polypeptide(L)'
;MTPHDASKSSNSRDDILRASRPIGRAIWRHWSGTHRRCLIDATTKCMKLLGERLSARPFDRQTAEHQIQAGLLNRFTTLAMPEMACVA
;
A
#
# COMPACT_ATOMS: atom_id res chain seq x y z
N MET A 1 -11.37 27.65 -46.09
CA MET A 1 -10.63 27.38 -44.84
C MET A 1 -11.10 26.03 -44.30
N THR A 2 -10.46 24.94 -44.70
CA THR A 2 -10.86 23.58 -44.29
C THR A 2 -10.32 23.27 -42.89
N PRO A 3 -11.16 22.88 -41.91
CA PRO A 3 -10.69 22.49 -40.59
C PRO A 3 -10.32 21.00 -40.63
N HIS A 4 -9.18 20.64 -41.21
CA HIS A 4 -8.80 19.22 -41.36
C HIS A 4 -7.59 18.80 -40.51
N ASP A 5 -6.78 19.70 -39.97
CA ASP A 5 -5.44 19.31 -39.48
C ASP A 5 -5.19 19.49 -37.98
N ALA A 6 -6.24 19.54 -37.15
CA ALA A 6 -6.09 19.70 -35.70
C ALA A 6 -6.17 18.39 -34.87
N SER A 7 -6.46 17.23 -35.46
CA SER A 7 -6.69 15.99 -34.68
C SER A 7 -5.84 14.78 -35.04
N LYS A 8 -5.00 14.86 -36.09
CA LYS A 8 -4.19 13.70 -36.51
C LYS A 8 -2.93 13.44 -35.67
N SER A 9 -2.44 14.44 -34.94
CA SER A 9 -1.19 14.35 -34.17
C SER A 9 -1.36 13.83 -32.73
N SER A 10 -2.60 13.70 -32.24
CA SER A 10 -2.85 13.21 -30.86
C SER A 10 -2.98 11.68 -30.77
N ASN A 11 -3.20 10.98 -31.88
CA ASN A 11 -3.67 9.58 -31.81
C ASN A 11 -2.56 8.55 -31.62
N SER A 12 -1.44 8.67 -32.33
CA SER A 12 -0.42 7.60 -32.32
C SER A 12 0.28 7.44 -30.96
N ARG A 13 0.54 8.56 -30.26
CA ARG A 13 1.11 8.54 -28.91
C ARG A 13 0.12 7.98 -27.89
N ASP A 14 -1.13 8.41 -27.95
CA ASP A 14 -2.18 7.95 -27.04
C ASP A 14 -2.54 6.49 -27.28
N ASP A 15 -2.46 6.00 -28.51
CA ASP A 15 -2.65 4.59 -28.86
C ASP A 15 -1.51 3.71 -28.31
N ILE A 16 -0.26 4.16 -28.40
CA ILE A 16 0.89 3.49 -27.77
C ILE A 16 0.74 3.46 -26.25
N LEU A 17 0.32 4.57 -25.64
CA LEU A 17 0.04 4.64 -24.20
C LEU A 17 -1.14 3.73 -23.80
N ARG A 18 -2.17 3.64 -24.64
CA ARG A 18 -3.33 2.77 -24.42
C ARG A 18 -2.98 1.30 -24.56
N ALA A 19 -2.11 0.95 -25.52
CA ALA A 19 -1.62 -0.41 -25.73
C ALA A 19 -0.61 -0.85 -24.65
N SER A 20 0.20 0.06 -24.11
CA SER A 20 1.20 -0.24 -23.06
C SER A 20 0.62 -0.23 -21.63
N ARG A 21 -0.49 0.48 -21.38
CA ARG A 21 -1.17 0.56 -20.07
C ARG A 21 -1.48 -0.80 -19.42
N PRO A 22 -2.03 -1.82 -20.13
CA PRO A 22 -2.28 -3.13 -19.56
C PRO A 22 -0.99 -3.84 -19.10
N ILE A 23 0.09 -3.71 -19.88
CA ILE A 23 1.40 -4.29 -19.58
C ILE A 23 1.98 -3.64 -18.33
N GLY A 24 1.97 -2.31 -18.27
CA GLY A 24 2.41 -1.57 -17.07
C GLY A 24 1.61 -1.95 -15.82
N ARG A 25 0.30 -2.18 -15.94
CA ARG A 25 -0.53 -2.66 -14.82
C ARG A 25 -0.25 -4.11 -14.43
N ALA A 26 0.05 -4.98 -15.39
CA ALA A 26 0.40 -6.38 -15.14
C ALA A 26 1.76 -6.47 -14.44
N ILE A 27 2.76 -5.72 -14.92
CA ILE A 27 4.07 -5.55 -14.28
C ILE A 27 3.86 -4.99 -12.87
N TRP A 28 3.14 -3.89 -12.71
CA TRP A 28 2.87 -3.32 -11.38
C TRP A 28 2.21 -4.35 -10.44
N ARG A 29 1.21 -5.11 -10.89
CA ARG A 29 0.57 -6.17 -10.09
C ARG A 29 1.52 -7.31 -9.72
N HIS A 30 2.40 -7.70 -10.65
CA HIS A 30 3.39 -8.76 -10.43
C HIS A 30 4.47 -8.32 -9.43
N TRP A 31 5.07 -7.15 -9.66
CA TRP A 31 6.14 -6.60 -8.81
C TRP A 31 5.68 -6.15 -7.44
N SER A 32 4.46 -5.61 -7.35
CA SER A 32 3.94 -5.16 -6.05
C SER A 32 3.54 -6.30 -5.13
N GLY A 33 3.39 -7.53 -5.65
CA GLY A 33 2.92 -8.70 -4.91
C GLY A 33 1.57 -8.44 -4.26
N THR A 34 0.50 -9.10 -4.71
CA THR A 34 -0.83 -9.02 -4.05
C THR A 34 -0.72 -9.17 -2.53
N HIS A 35 0.23 -9.98 -2.06
CA HIS A 35 0.53 -10.17 -0.64
C HIS A 35 1.13 -8.93 0.05
N ARG A 36 2.12 -8.25 -0.53
CA ARG A 36 2.84 -7.14 0.13
C ARG A 36 2.00 -5.88 0.24
N ARG A 37 1.17 -5.60 -0.79
CA ARG A 37 0.20 -4.50 -0.71
C ARG A 37 -0.87 -4.76 0.35
N CYS A 38 -1.40 -5.98 0.41
CA CYS A 38 -2.33 -6.38 1.46
C CYS A 38 -1.71 -6.34 2.86
N LEU A 39 -0.43 -6.70 3.03
CA LEU A 39 0.28 -6.60 4.30
C LEU A 39 0.44 -5.14 4.76
N ILE A 40 0.85 -4.24 3.86
CA ILE A 40 1.00 -2.81 4.17
C ILE A 40 -0.37 -2.19 4.51
N ASP A 41 -1.41 -2.50 3.74
CA ASP A 41 -2.76 -1.99 3.99
C ASP A 41 -3.33 -2.52 5.31
N ALA A 42 -3.15 -3.81 5.60
CA ALA A 42 -3.59 -4.42 6.86
C ALA A 42 -2.81 -3.86 8.07
N THR A 43 -1.50 -3.68 7.95
CA THR A 43 -0.64 -3.12 8.99
C THR A 43 -0.98 -1.66 9.26
N THR A 44 -1.17 -0.86 8.20
CA THR A 44 -1.56 0.54 8.31
C THR A 44 -2.94 0.70 8.95
N LYS A 45 -3.91 -0.13 8.55
CA LYS A 45 -5.25 -0.14 9.14
C LYS A 45 -5.21 -0.53 10.61
N CYS A 46 -4.42 -1.54 10.98
CA CYS A 46 -4.31 -1.97 12.37
C CYS A 46 -3.63 -0.91 13.24
N MET A 47 -2.54 -0.29 12.77
CA MET A 47 -1.86 0.81 13.48
C MET A 47 -2.80 1.99 13.76
N LYS A 48 -3.65 2.36 12.79
CA LYS A 48 -4.66 3.41 12.99
C LYS A 48 -5.69 3.05 14.07
N LEU A 49 -6.17 1.80 14.09
CA LEU A 49 -7.14 1.34 15.09
C LEU A 49 -6.54 1.24 16.51
N LEU A 50 -5.26 0.86 16.62
CA LEU A 50 -4.58 0.74 17.92
C LEU A 50 -4.21 2.10 18.51
N GLY A 51 -3.96 3.12 17.68
CA GLY A 51 -3.58 4.47 18.13
C GLY A 51 -4.74 5.40 18.47
N GLU A 52 -6.00 5.00 18.25
CA GLU A 52 -7.15 5.91 18.32
C GLU A 52 -7.58 6.28 19.75
N ARG A 53 -7.53 5.36 20.73
CA ARG A 53 -7.76 5.64 22.17
C ARG A 53 -7.57 4.41 23.04
N LEU A 54 -7.13 4.62 24.29
CA LEU A 54 -7.25 3.61 25.36
C LEU A 54 -8.69 3.63 25.89
N SER A 55 -9.31 2.45 25.93
CA SER A 55 -10.71 2.27 26.32
C SER A 55 -10.88 1.97 27.82
N ALA A 56 -9.82 1.48 28.47
CA ALA A 56 -9.86 1.12 29.88
C ALA A 56 -9.97 2.34 30.82
N ARG A 57 -10.89 2.28 31.79
CA ARG A 57 -11.05 3.36 32.79
C ARG A 57 -9.96 3.39 33.87
N PRO A 58 -9.59 2.28 34.53
CA PRO A 58 -8.51 2.30 35.52
C PRO A 58 -7.13 2.20 34.86
N PHE A 59 -6.15 2.89 35.44
CA PHE A 59 -4.79 3.03 34.90
C PHE A 59 -4.06 1.70 34.67
N ASP A 60 -4.22 0.74 35.58
CA ASP A 60 -3.59 -0.59 35.44
C ASP A 60 -4.08 -1.32 34.19
N ARG A 61 -5.38 -1.16 33.87
CA ARG A 61 -5.97 -1.75 32.66
C ARG A 61 -5.59 -0.98 31.40
N GLN A 62 -5.35 0.34 31.48
CA GLN A 62 -4.78 1.11 30.37
C GLN A 62 -3.36 0.68 30.07
N THR A 63 -2.57 0.39 31.10
CA THR A 63 -1.18 -0.10 30.95
C THR A 63 -1.17 -1.46 30.26
N ALA A 64 -2.05 -2.38 30.67
CA ALA A 64 -2.19 -3.68 30.01
C ALA A 64 -2.66 -3.54 28.54
N GLU A 65 -3.64 -2.67 28.27
CA GLU A 65 -4.11 -2.37 26.91
C GLU A 65 -2.96 -1.85 26.04
N HIS A 66 -2.16 -0.91 26.54
CA HIS A 66 -1.03 -0.34 25.82
C HIS A 66 0.09 -1.37 25.54
N GLN A 67 0.40 -2.24 26.51
CA GLN A 67 1.37 -3.32 26.32
C GLN A 67 0.94 -4.33 25.25
N ILE A 68 -0.35 -4.70 25.23
CA ILE A 68 -0.91 -5.58 24.21
C ILE A 68 -0.85 -4.92 22.82
N GLN A 69 -1.20 -3.63 22.73
CA GLN A 69 -1.12 -2.86 21.49
C GLN A 69 0.33 -2.78 20.96
N ALA A 70 1.29 -2.52 21.84
CA ALA A 70 2.72 -2.50 21.48
C ALA A 70 3.22 -3.87 21.01
N GLY A 71 2.84 -4.96 21.70
CA GLY A 71 3.19 -6.32 21.30
C GLY A 71 2.61 -6.70 19.93
N LEU A 72 1.36 -6.30 19.66
CA LEU A 72 0.72 -6.52 18.37
C LEU A 72 1.40 -5.72 17.25
N LEU A 73 1.75 -4.45 17.50
CA LEU A 73 2.47 -3.62 16.54
C LEU A 73 3.85 -4.20 16.21
N ASN A 74 4.60 -4.66 17.22
CA ASN A 74 5.89 -5.30 17.01
C ASN A 74 5.77 -6.56 16.13
N ARG A 75 4.74 -7.39 16.38
CA ARG A 75 4.48 -8.58 15.55
C ARG A 75 4.12 -8.22 14.11
N PHE A 76 3.33 -7.18 13.90
CA PHE A 76 3.06 -6.67 12.55
C PHE A 76 4.32 -6.17 11.87
N THR A 77 5.18 -5.42 12.56
CA THR A 77 6.46 -4.98 12.02
C THR A 77 7.32 -6.18 11.62
N THR A 78 7.43 -7.22 12.45
CA THR A 78 8.17 -8.45 12.10
C THR A 78 7.58 -9.17 10.89
N LEU A 79 6.25 -9.22 10.75
CA LEU A 79 5.57 -9.88 9.63
C LEU A 79 5.57 -9.04 8.34
N ALA A 80 5.60 -7.71 8.48
CA ALA A 80 5.59 -6.76 7.37
C ALA A 80 7.01 -6.39 6.91
N MET A 81 8.05 -6.74 7.70
CA MET A 81 9.42 -6.75 7.21
C MET A 81 9.45 -7.65 5.99
N PRO A 82 9.72 -7.10 4.80
CA PRO A 82 10.02 -7.94 3.65
C PRO A 82 11.25 -8.76 4.05
N GLU A 83 11.48 -9.91 3.42
CA GLU A 83 12.83 -10.48 3.33
C GLU A 83 13.75 -9.47 2.62
N MET A 84 14.07 -8.37 3.29
CA MET A 84 15.22 -7.54 3.02
C MET A 84 16.37 -8.31 3.64
N ALA A 85 16.67 -9.50 3.09
CA ALA A 85 18.02 -9.98 3.21
C ALA A 85 18.89 -8.84 2.64
N CYS A 86 19.77 -8.27 3.46
CA CYS A 86 20.83 -7.43 2.95
C CYS A 86 21.52 -8.27 1.87
N VAL A 87 21.37 -7.87 0.61
CA VAL A 87 22.23 -8.40 -0.45
C VAL A 87 23.60 -7.82 -0.14
N ALA A 88 24.47 -8.70 0.38
CA ALA A 88 25.88 -8.42 0.61
C ALA A 88 26.63 -8.35 -0.72
#